data_AF-A0A376B298-F1
#
_entry.id   AF-A0A376B298-F1
#
_cell.length_a   1.000
_cell.length_b   1.000
_cell.length_c   1.000
_cell.angle_alpha   90.00
_cell.angle_beta   90.00
_cell.angle_gamma   90.00
#
_symmetry.space_group_name_H-M   'P 1'
#
loop_
_entity.id
_entity.type
_entity.pdbx_description
1 polymer ?
#
loop_
_entity_poly.entity_id
_entity_poly.type
_entity_poly.pdbx_seq_one_letter_code
_entity_poly.pdbx_strand_id
1 'polypeptide(L)'
;MPNFGFFFSNFVLLPTLGFTTGVITFIKPWPTLSKDEINKIKSNTFTNEDVLSRLQKETLPEIIESSKKENSTTTVVSQGQLLPLPHHKYHIGKALLSRKGQIEIDPIITRNSEEVNAIFHFGSGLINEKGYIHKGIVALAMDEVLCYCGFPHLPSKKGVTAKLDLEYLQDIPSDTTVLLNCKVKEVKGRKCVITGELISLPNSYNGNSHWYDNIFFGNNRNNKKDSTVYATGKCILVEPKWFKYLKWIDIFG
;
A
#
# COMPACT_ATOMS: atom_id res chain seq x y z
N MET A 1 -5.37 63.99 -16.82
CA MET A 1 -4.60 62.87 -16.21
C MET A 1 -5.59 61.78 -15.83
N PRO A 2 -5.54 60.58 -16.43
CA PRO A 2 -6.44 59.50 -16.03
C PRO A 2 -6.05 59.03 -14.62
N ASN A 3 -7.06 58.85 -13.75
CA ASN A 3 -6.92 58.45 -12.35
C ASN A 3 -6.24 57.09 -12.24
N PHE A 4 -4.91 57.09 -12.12
CA PHE A 4 -4.08 55.89 -11.98
C PHE A 4 -4.51 55.03 -10.78
N GLY A 5 -5.02 55.65 -9.71
CA GLY A 5 -5.54 54.96 -8.52
C GLY A 5 -6.81 54.14 -8.77
N PHE A 6 -7.68 54.55 -9.70
CA PHE A 6 -8.93 53.84 -10.00
C PHE A 6 -8.69 52.63 -10.93
N PHE A 7 -7.69 52.71 -11.80
CA PHE A 7 -7.28 51.61 -12.66
C PHE A 7 -6.61 50.48 -11.85
N PHE A 8 -5.75 50.83 -10.88
CA PHE A 8 -5.03 49.85 -10.07
C PHE A 8 -5.95 49.09 -9.08
N SER A 9 -6.92 49.78 -8.45
CA SER A 9 -7.84 49.15 -7.50
C SER A 9 -8.78 48.13 -8.17
N ASN A 10 -9.31 48.46 -9.35
CA ASN A 10 -10.38 47.67 -9.95
C ASN A 10 -9.89 46.59 -10.91
N PHE A 11 -8.75 46.79 -11.59
CA PHE A 11 -8.26 45.82 -12.60
C PHE A 11 -7.17 44.88 -12.09
N VAL A 12 -6.50 45.19 -10.98
CA VAL A 12 -5.42 44.33 -10.43
C VAL A 12 -5.77 43.86 -9.03
N LEU A 13 -6.22 44.76 -8.16
CA LEU A 13 -6.43 44.47 -6.75
C LEU A 13 -7.69 43.62 -6.50
N LEU A 14 -8.81 43.96 -7.15
CA LEU A 14 -10.05 43.17 -7.04
C LEU A 14 -9.93 41.73 -7.60
N PRO A 15 -9.35 41.51 -8.80
CA PRO A 15 -9.19 40.15 -9.34
C PRO A 15 -8.21 39.30 -8.54
N THR A 16 -7.13 39.89 -8.03
CA THR A 16 -6.18 39.19 -7.17
C THR A 16 -6.82 38.82 -5.84
N LEU A 17 -7.56 39.74 -5.19
CA LEU A 17 -8.33 39.42 -3.99
C LEU A 17 -9.39 38.35 -4.25
N GLY A 18 -10.14 38.45 -5.35
CA GLY A 18 -11.13 37.44 -5.71
C GLY A 18 -10.50 36.05 -5.90
N PHE A 19 -9.37 36.00 -6.62
CA PHE A 19 -8.62 34.76 -6.82
C PHE A 19 -8.01 34.23 -5.53
N THR A 20 -7.38 35.07 -4.69
CA THR A 20 -6.80 34.63 -3.42
C THR A 20 -7.88 34.19 -2.44
N THR A 21 -9.02 34.88 -2.39
CA THR A 21 -10.14 34.51 -1.49
C THR A 21 -10.80 33.21 -1.98
N GLY A 22 -10.94 33.03 -3.29
CA GLY A 22 -11.36 31.75 -3.87
C GLY A 22 -10.37 30.63 -3.53
N VAL A 23 -9.08 30.84 -3.75
CA VAL A 23 -8.04 29.87 -3.39
C VAL A 23 -8.07 29.55 -1.89
N ILE A 24 -8.15 30.54 -1.00
CA ILE A 24 -8.21 30.33 0.45
C ILE A 24 -9.47 29.57 0.89
N THR A 25 -10.64 29.87 0.32
CA THR A 25 -11.90 29.22 0.69
C THR A 25 -12.01 27.79 0.17
N PHE A 26 -11.38 27.46 -0.96
CA PHE A 26 -11.31 26.11 -1.53
C PHE A 26 -10.03 25.34 -1.16
N ILE A 27 -9.11 25.94 -0.41
CA ILE A 27 -7.87 25.30 0.08
C ILE A 27 -8.15 24.24 1.16
N LYS A 28 -9.38 24.09 1.66
CA LYS A 28 -9.70 23.00 2.62
C LYS A 28 -9.40 21.68 1.92
N PRO A 29 -8.26 21.02 2.24
CA PRO A 29 -7.70 20.04 1.33
C PRO A 29 -8.60 18.80 1.28
N TRP A 30 -9.29 18.50 2.38
CA TRP A 30 -10.12 17.31 2.55
C TRP A 30 -11.42 17.58 3.28
N PRO A 31 -12.50 16.83 2.95
CA PRO A 31 -13.74 16.88 3.72
C PRO A 31 -13.50 16.33 5.14
N THR A 32 -14.03 17.02 6.14
CA THR A 32 -14.03 16.57 7.54
C THR A 32 -15.18 15.59 7.73
N LEU A 33 -14.90 14.37 8.20
CA LEU A 33 -15.93 13.37 8.48
C LEU A 33 -16.58 13.62 9.85
N SER A 34 -17.90 13.45 9.91
CA SER A 34 -18.65 13.36 11.16
C SER A 34 -18.39 12.01 11.87
N LYS A 35 -18.68 11.94 13.17
CA LYS A 35 -18.54 10.69 13.95
C LYS A 35 -19.40 9.56 13.38
N ASP A 36 -20.60 9.88 12.90
CA ASP A 36 -21.51 8.91 12.32
C ASP A 36 -20.98 8.35 11.00
N GLU A 37 -20.38 9.19 10.16
CA GLU A 37 -19.72 8.75 8.92
C GLU A 37 -18.52 7.85 9.21
N ILE A 38 -17.71 8.18 10.23
CA ILE A 38 -16.58 7.34 10.64
C ILE A 38 -17.08 5.98 11.12
N ASN A 39 -18.12 5.94 11.95
CA ASN A 39 -18.71 4.70 12.44
C ASN A 39 -19.28 3.86 11.28
N LYS A 40 -19.94 4.50 10.31
CA LYS A 40 -20.46 3.85 9.11
C LYS A 40 -19.36 3.25 8.22
N ILE A 41 -18.22 3.94 8.08
CA ILE A 41 -17.07 3.41 7.35
C ILE A 41 -16.52 2.17 8.05
N LYS A 42 -16.34 2.24 9.38
CA LYS A 42 -15.85 1.12 10.18
C LYS A 42 -16.79 -0.08 10.13
N SER A 43 -18.10 0.14 10.24
CA SER A 43 -19.10 -0.94 10.21
C SER A 43 -19.22 -1.62 8.85
N ASN A 44 -18.88 -0.94 7.76
CA ASN A 44 -18.99 -1.46 6.40
C ASN A 44 -17.75 -2.26 5.94
N THR A 45 -16.65 -2.20 6.69
CA THR A 45 -15.43 -2.92 6.35
C THR A 45 -15.58 -4.36 6.82
N PHE A 46 -15.49 -5.32 5.90
CA PHE A 46 -15.52 -6.74 6.25
C PHE A 46 -14.13 -7.23 6.64
N THR A 47 -14.05 -7.99 7.73
CA THR A 47 -12.84 -8.70 8.17
C THR A 47 -13.22 -10.13 8.52
N ASN A 48 -12.48 -11.11 7.99
CA ASN A 48 -12.53 -12.50 8.38
C ASN A 48 -11.65 -12.69 9.64
N GLU A 49 -12.30 -12.76 10.79
CA GLU A 49 -11.66 -12.86 12.10
C GLU A 49 -10.89 -14.18 12.31
N ASP A 50 -11.33 -15.28 11.68
CA ASP A 50 -10.64 -16.57 11.77
C ASP A 50 -9.29 -16.52 11.06
N VAL A 51 -9.25 -15.92 9.86
CA VAL A 51 -8.00 -15.71 9.13
C VAL A 51 -7.10 -14.73 9.88
N LEU A 52 -7.66 -13.62 10.36
CA LEU A 52 -6.89 -12.59 11.06
C LEU A 52 -6.24 -13.14 12.33
N SER A 53 -6.99 -13.86 13.17
CA SER A 53 -6.48 -14.43 14.42
C SER A 53 -5.39 -15.47 14.18
N ARG A 54 -5.53 -16.31 13.13
CA ARG A 54 -4.47 -17.24 12.70
C ARG A 54 -3.19 -16.50 12.33
N LEU A 55 -3.29 -15.46 11.51
CA LEU A 55 -2.12 -14.66 11.08
C LEU A 55 -1.44 -13.97 12.25
N GLN A 56 -2.22 -13.42 13.19
CA GLN A 56 -1.68 -12.78 14.39
C GLN A 56 -0.95 -13.77 15.30
N LYS A 57 -1.42 -15.02 15.39
CA LYS A 57 -0.86 -16.04 16.26
C LYS A 57 0.36 -16.73 15.66
N GLU A 58 0.34 -17.03 14.37
CA GLU A 58 1.33 -17.91 13.72
C GLU A 58 2.30 -17.14 12.83
N THR A 59 1.79 -16.28 11.95
CA THR A 59 2.61 -15.64 10.89
C THR A 59 3.37 -14.42 11.38
N LEU A 60 2.71 -13.50 12.09
CA LEU A 60 3.32 -12.23 12.49
C LEU A 60 4.50 -12.40 13.46
N PRO A 61 4.42 -13.25 14.50
CA PRO A 61 5.54 -13.43 15.42
C PRO A 61 6.82 -13.85 14.71
N GLU A 62 6.70 -14.69 13.69
CA GLU A 62 7.84 -15.21 12.95
C GLU A 62 8.49 -14.17 12.04
N ILE A 63 7.70 -13.37 11.32
CA ILE A 63 8.23 -12.25 10.50
C ILE A 63 8.95 -11.25 11.41
N ILE A 64 8.38 -10.96 12.58
CA ILE A 64 8.96 -10.03 13.56
C ILE A 64 10.26 -10.61 14.15
N GLU A 65 10.27 -11.89 14.51
CA GLU A 65 11.45 -12.55 15.06
C GLU A 65 12.60 -12.61 14.04
N SER A 66 12.30 -12.94 12.80
CA SER A 66 13.27 -12.96 11.69
C SER A 66 13.92 -11.58 11.52
N SER A 67 13.10 -10.52 11.54
CA SER A 67 13.58 -9.14 11.41
C SER A 67 14.42 -8.66 12.61
N LYS A 68 14.14 -9.17 13.83
CA LYS A 68 14.94 -8.88 15.03
C LYS A 68 16.36 -9.44 14.93
N LYS A 69 16.55 -10.61 14.30
CA LYS A 69 17.88 -11.20 14.08
C LYS A 69 18.77 -10.29 13.22
N GLU A 70 18.16 -9.51 12.33
CA GLU A 70 18.85 -8.52 11.49
C GLU A 70 19.09 -7.18 12.20
N ASN A 71 18.89 -7.09 13.52
CA ASN A 71 18.99 -5.86 14.33
C ASN A 71 18.08 -4.72 13.85
N SER A 72 16.97 -5.05 13.16
CA SER A 72 16.04 -4.07 12.62
C SER A 72 14.75 -3.99 13.43
N THR A 73 14.28 -2.77 13.72
CA THR A 73 12.96 -2.57 14.36
C THR A 73 11.88 -2.74 13.31
N THR A 74 10.98 -3.70 13.52
CA THR A 74 9.82 -3.93 12.64
C THR A 74 8.59 -3.21 13.14
N THR A 75 7.95 -2.42 12.28
CA THR A 75 6.63 -1.86 12.54
C THR A 75 5.56 -2.73 11.89
N VAL A 76 4.47 -2.97 12.61
CA VAL A 76 3.30 -3.69 12.11
C VAL A 76 2.15 -2.70 12.07
N VAL A 77 1.53 -2.57 10.90
CA VAL A 77 0.43 -1.64 10.64
C VAL A 77 -0.58 -2.31 9.73
N SER A 78 -1.86 -1.99 9.90
CA SER A 78 -2.86 -2.37 8.91
C SER A 78 -2.87 -1.36 7.77
N GLN A 79 -3.17 -1.80 6.55
CA GLN A 79 -3.22 -0.92 5.38
C GLN A 79 -4.17 0.27 5.60
N GLY A 80 -5.33 0.06 6.24
CA GLY A 80 -6.25 1.14 6.58
C GLY A 80 -5.66 2.23 7.47
N GLN A 81 -4.66 1.93 8.31
CA GLN A 81 -3.99 2.94 9.14
C GLN A 81 -3.03 3.84 8.34
N LEU A 82 -2.63 3.40 7.14
CA LEU A 82 -1.76 4.18 6.24
C LEU A 82 -2.53 5.20 5.41
N LEU A 83 -3.87 5.09 5.36
CA LEU A 83 -4.74 5.94 4.56
C LEU A 83 -5.49 6.90 5.48
N PRO A 84 -5.60 8.20 5.14
CA PRO A 84 -6.43 9.11 5.90
C PRO A 84 -7.90 8.66 5.85
N LEU A 85 -8.57 8.70 7.00
CA LEU A 85 -9.97 8.23 7.14
C LEU A 85 -10.93 8.78 6.07
N PRO A 86 -10.88 10.08 5.68
CA PRO A 86 -11.73 10.62 4.61
C PRO A 86 -11.59 9.91 3.25
N HIS A 87 -10.44 9.26 3.00
CA HIS A 87 -10.14 8.59 1.73
C HIS A 87 -10.48 7.11 1.70
N HIS A 88 -10.81 6.49 2.85
CA HIS A 88 -11.08 5.06 2.92
C HIS A 88 -12.17 4.63 1.93
N LYS A 89 -13.23 5.44 1.78
CA LYS A 89 -14.33 5.19 0.85
C LYS A 89 -13.91 5.13 -0.63
N TYR A 90 -12.87 5.86 -1.01
CA TYR A 90 -12.40 5.94 -2.40
C TYR A 90 -11.28 4.95 -2.70
N HIS A 91 -10.73 4.31 -1.67
CA HIS A 91 -9.65 3.36 -1.82
C HIS A 91 -10.20 2.00 -2.27
N ILE A 92 -9.67 1.44 -3.36
CA ILE A 92 -10.20 0.22 -3.97
C ILE A 92 -10.11 -0.97 -3.01
N GLY A 93 -8.93 -1.22 -2.43
CA GLY A 93 -8.72 -2.33 -1.50
C GLY A 93 -9.49 -2.21 -0.19
N LYS A 94 -9.70 -0.97 0.29
CA LYS A 94 -10.29 -0.70 1.61
C LYS A 94 -11.81 -0.51 1.56
N ALA A 95 -12.35 -0.11 0.41
CA ALA A 95 -13.78 0.06 0.21
C ALA A 95 -14.37 -0.99 -0.73
N LEU A 96 -14.08 -0.89 -2.03
CA LEU A 96 -14.79 -1.69 -3.03
C LEU A 96 -14.54 -3.19 -2.87
N LEU A 97 -13.31 -3.55 -2.49
CA LEU A 97 -12.85 -4.94 -2.36
C LEU A 97 -12.82 -5.45 -0.91
N SER A 98 -13.27 -4.67 0.08
CA SER A 98 -13.29 -5.10 1.49
C SER A 98 -14.67 -5.68 1.85
N ARG A 99 -15.02 -6.80 1.21
CA ARG A 99 -16.28 -7.53 1.43
C ARG A 99 -16.00 -9.03 1.55
N LYS A 100 -16.98 -9.78 2.06
CA LYS A 100 -16.91 -11.24 2.11
C LYS A 100 -16.68 -11.81 0.71
N GLY A 101 -15.76 -12.77 0.59
CA GLY A 101 -15.29 -13.34 -0.67
C GLY A 101 -14.34 -12.44 -1.45
N GLN A 102 -14.04 -11.21 -1.01
CA GLN A 102 -13.09 -10.33 -1.69
C GLN A 102 -11.74 -10.31 -0.96
N ILE A 103 -11.20 -9.12 -0.69
CA ILE A 103 -10.05 -8.98 0.21
C ILE A 103 -10.64 -9.07 1.63
N GLU A 104 -10.50 -10.24 2.24
CA GLU A 104 -11.25 -10.55 3.47
C GLU A 104 -10.57 -10.07 4.75
N ILE A 105 -9.36 -9.53 4.67
CA ILE A 105 -8.68 -8.90 5.80
C ILE A 105 -8.18 -7.53 5.38
N ASP A 106 -8.16 -6.56 6.29
CA ASP A 106 -7.34 -5.36 6.06
C ASP A 106 -5.88 -5.79 5.98
N PRO A 107 -5.20 -5.66 4.83
CA PRO A 107 -3.89 -6.27 4.64
C PRO A 107 -2.91 -5.83 5.72
N ILE A 108 -2.20 -6.81 6.27
CA ILE A 108 -1.28 -6.59 7.39
C ILE A 108 0.08 -6.31 6.80
N ILE A 109 0.61 -5.14 7.10
CA ILE A 109 1.88 -4.66 6.57
C ILE A 109 2.91 -4.69 7.70
N THR A 110 4.03 -5.34 7.43
CA THR A 110 5.23 -5.28 8.28
C THR A 110 6.31 -4.55 7.52
N ARG A 111 7.03 -3.67 8.20
CA ARG A 111 8.11 -2.89 7.59
C ARG A 111 9.33 -2.93 8.48
N ASN A 112 10.48 -3.22 7.88
CA ASN A 112 11.79 -2.99 8.48
C ASN A 112 12.52 -1.87 7.68
N SER A 113 13.82 -1.68 7.87
CA SER A 113 14.58 -0.61 7.20
C SER A 113 14.63 -0.72 5.68
N GLU A 114 14.64 -1.94 5.13
CA GLU A 114 14.92 -2.19 3.71
C GLU A 114 13.79 -2.95 2.98
N GLU A 115 12.90 -3.58 3.76
CA GLU A 115 11.88 -4.50 3.29
C GLU A 115 10.50 -4.13 3.83
N VAL A 116 9.50 -4.43 3.00
CA VAL A 116 8.09 -4.35 3.36
C VAL A 116 7.44 -5.67 3.01
N ASN A 117 6.78 -6.30 3.98
CA ASN A 117 5.89 -7.41 3.72
C ASN A 117 4.44 -7.00 3.85
N ALA A 118 3.58 -7.48 2.96
CA ALA A 118 2.14 -7.32 3.06
C ALA A 118 1.45 -8.69 2.96
N ILE A 119 0.58 -8.97 3.91
CA ILE A 119 -0.20 -10.21 3.95
C ILE A 119 -1.62 -9.89 3.50
N PHE A 120 -2.09 -10.62 2.47
CA PHE A 120 -3.45 -10.53 1.96
C PHE A 120 -4.16 -11.88 2.13
N HIS A 121 -5.48 -11.85 2.26
CA HIS A 121 -6.33 -13.02 2.05
C HIS A 121 -7.28 -12.74 0.89
N PHE A 122 -7.12 -13.49 -0.19
CA PHE A 122 -7.96 -13.37 -1.38
C PHE A 122 -9.06 -14.42 -1.36
N GLY A 123 -10.30 -13.97 -1.23
CA GLY A 123 -11.48 -14.83 -1.25
C GLY A 123 -11.93 -15.25 -2.65
N SER A 124 -12.89 -16.17 -2.68
CA SER A 124 -13.51 -16.78 -3.87
C SER A 124 -14.26 -15.82 -4.80
N GLY A 125 -14.63 -14.63 -4.37
CA GLY A 125 -15.25 -13.58 -5.19
C GLY A 125 -14.27 -12.80 -6.08
N LEU A 126 -12.97 -13.10 -6.02
CA LEU A 126 -11.92 -12.45 -6.81
C LEU A 126 -11.39 -13.34 -7.95
N ILE A 127 -12.08 -14.45 -8.24
CA ILE A 127 -11.66 -15.42 -9.24
C ILE A 127 -11.96 -14.97 -10.68
N ASN A 128 -11.21 -15.51 -11.62
CA ASN A 128 -11.49 -15.48 -13.05
C ASN A 128 -12.39 -16.66 -13.46
N GLU A 129 -12.68 -16.75 -14.76
CA GLU A 129 -13.48 -17.83 -15.36
C GLU A 129 -12.88 -19.24 -15.19
N LYS A 130 -11.61 -19.35 -14.79
CA LYS A 130 -10.91 -20.61 -14.54
C LYS A 130 -10.87 -21.00 -13.06
N GLY A 131 -11.46 -20.20 -12.17
CA GLY A 131 -11.50 -20.48 -10.73
C GLY A 131 -10.27 -20.05 -9.95
N TYR A 132 -9.36 -19.26 -10.54
CA TYR A 132 -8.15 -18.74 -9.89
C TYR A 132 -8.26 -17.23 -9.69
N ILE A 133 -7.52 -16.66 -8.74
CA ILE A 133 -7.53 -15.22 -8.48
C ILE A 133 -7.18 -14.44 -9.75
N HIS A 134 -8.00 -13.44 -10.06
CA HIS A 134 -7.84 -12.61 -11.24
C HIS A 134 -6.51 -11.84 -11.20
N LYS A 135 -5.73 -11.91 -12.28
CA LYS A 135 -4.39 -11.29 -12.38
C LYS A 135 -4.39 -9.78 -12.15
N GLY A 136 -5.51 -9.11 -12.41
CA GLY A 136 -5.71 -7.69 -12.09
C GLY A 136 -5.75 -7.38 -10.59
N ILE A 137 -6.22 -8.32 -9.75
CA ILE A 137 -6.18 -8.18 -8.29
C ILE A 137 -4.74 -8.28 -7.78
N VAL A 138 -3.98 -9.23 -8.33
CA VAL A 138 -2.54 -9.36 -8.06
C VAL A 138 -1.81 -8.08 -8.48
N ALA A 139 -2.12 -7.54 -9.67
CA ALA A 139 -1.52 -6.29 -10.14
C ALA A 139 -1.81 -5.11 -9.21
N LEU A 140 -3.07 -4.98 -8.76
CA LEU A 140 -3.49 -3.95 -7.81
C LEU A 140 -2.71 -4.06 -6.49
N ALA A 141 -2.64 -5.26 -5.90
CA ALA A 141 -1.92 -5.48 -4.64
C ALA A 141 -0.42 -5.19 -4.79
N MET A 142 0.19 -5.61 -5.91
CA MET A 142 1.60 -5.34 -6.17
C MET A 142 1.87 -3.84 -6.39
N ASP A 143 1.05 -3.13 -7.16
CA ASP A 143 1.21 -1.69 -7.37
C ASP A 143 1.19 -0.93 -6.04
N GLU A 144 0.19 -1.22 -5.20
CA GLU A 144 0.02 -0.52 -3.93
C GLU A 144 1.19 -0.74 -2.96
N VAL A 145 1.59 -1.99 -2.74
CA VAL A 145 2.62 -2.33 -1.75
C VAL A 145 4.02 -1.97 -2.25
N LEU A 146 4.32 -2.15 -3.55
CA LEU A 146 5.61 -1.74 -4.12
C LEU A 146 5.77 -0.22 -4.05
N CYS A 147 4.70 0.54 -4.31
CA CYS A 147 4.72 1.99 -4.15
C CYS A 147 4.93 2.40 -2.69
N TYR A 148 4.18 1.79 -1.77
CA TYR A 148 4.34 2.04 -0.35
C TYR A 148 5.78 1.75 0.13
N CYS A 149 6.38 0.64 -0.32
CA CYS A 149 7.79 0.31 -0.05
C CYS A 149 8.74 1.42 -0.53
N GLY A 150 8.51 1.95 -1.73
CA GLY A 150 9.34 2.99 -2.33
C GLY A 150 9.17 4.39 -1.77
N PHE A 151 8.01 4.75 -1.22
CA PHE A 151 7.71 6.13 -0.82
C PHE A 151 8.76 6.77 0.11
N PRO A 152 9.21 6.14 1.22
CA PRO A 152 10.16 6.76 2.13
C PRO A 152 11.52 7.12 1.50
N HIS A 153 11.85 6.52 0.35
CA HIS A 153 13.12 6.71 -0.35
C HIS A 153 13.08 7.86 -1.36
N LEU A 154 11.91 8.47 -1.59
CA LEU A 154 11.78 9.65 -2.42
C LEU A 154 12.02 10.93 -1.60
N PRO A 155 12.58 11.99 -2.20
CA PRO A 155 12.87 13.26 -1.51
C PRO A 155 11.70 13.86 -0.73
N SER A 156 10.49 13.81 -1.27
CA SER A 156 9.27 14.31 -0.63
C SER A 156 8.42 13.20 0.01
N LYS A 157 8.96 11.98 0.07
CA LYS A 157 8.29 10.76 0.52
C LYS A 157 6.99 10.42 -0.24
N LYS A 158 6.84 10.96 -1.44
CA LYS A 158 5.62 10.93 -2.26
C LYS A 158 6.00 10.73 -3.71
N GLY A 159 5.25 9.91 -4.45
CA GLY A 159 5.57 9.58 -5.83
C GLY A 159 4.40 8.97 -6.58
N VAL A 160 4.64 8.67 -7.85
CA VAL A 160 3.70 7.99 -8.74
C VAL A 160 4.38 6.81 -9.42
N THR A 161 3.61 5.77 -9.72
CA THR A 161 4.08 4.64 -10.52
C THR A 161 4.39 5.11 -11.93
N ALA A 162 5.66 4.99 -12.36
CA ALA A 162 6.07 5.27 -13.73
C ALA A 162 6.05 4.01 -14.60
N LYS A 163 6.37 2.84 -14.02
CA LYS A 163 6.26 1.54 -14.69
C LYS A 163 6.00 0.46 -13.65
N LEU A 164 5.08 -0.44 -13.95
CA LEU A 164 4.88 -1.70 -13.24
C LEU A 164 5.08 -2.85 -14.22
N ASP A 165 6.03 -3.72 -13.95
CA ASP A 165 6.36 -4.89 -14.75
C ASP A 165 6.11 -6.14 -13.90
N LEU A 166 5.20 -7.01 -14.32
CA LEU A 166 4.77 -8.18 -13.54
C LEU A 166 4.95 -9.45 -14.34
N GLU A 167 5.52 -10.46 -13.70
CA GLU A 167 5.63 -11.82 -14.23
C GLU A 167 4.74 -12.75 -13.41
N TYR A 168 3.73 -13.35 -14.06
CA TYR A 168 2.81 -14.31 -13.44
C TYR A 168 3.34 -15.72 -13.65
N LEU A 169 3.88 -16.33 -12.60
CA LEU A 169 4.55 -17.63 -12.65
C LEU A 169 3.56 -18.79 -12.46
N GLN A 170 2.60 -18.63 -11.55
CA GLN A 170 1.58 -19.64 -11.26
C GLN A 170 0.23 -18.99 -10.94
N ASP A 171 -0.85 -19.72 -11.19
CA ASP A 171 -2.19 -19.29 -10.83
C ASP A 171 -2.42 -19.43 -9.31
N ILE A 172 -3.13 -18.47 -8.72
CA ILE A 172 -3.40 -18.45 -7.27
C ILE A 172 -4.77 -19.06 -7.01
N PRO A 173 -4.90 -20.09 -6.16
CA PRO A 173 -6.19 -20.63 -5.76
C PRO A 173 -7.05 -19.59 -5.02
N SER A 174 -8.36 -19.76 -5.03
CA SER A 174 -9.26 -18.96 -4.20
C SER A 174 -9.07 -19.22 -2.69
N ASP A 175 -9.61 -18.33 -1.86
CA ASP A 175 -9.63 -18.43 -0.40
C ASP A 175 -8.25 -18.71 0.20
N THR A 176 -7.23 -18.05 -0.36
CA THR A 176 -5.82 -18.28 -0.06
C THR A 176 -5.19 -17.04 0.55
N THR A 177 -4.37 -17.25 1.58
CA THR A 177 -3.51 -16.19 2.12
C THR A 177 -2.17 -16.17 1.39
N VAL A 178 -1.76 -14.98 0.96
CA VAL A 178 -0.50 -14.74 0.26
C VAL A 178 0.34 -13.69 0.99
N LEU A 179 1.66 -13.81 0.83
CA LEU A 179 2.66 -12.89 1.36
C LEU A 179 3.33 -12.20 0.18
N LEU A 180 3.32 -10.87 0.19
CA LEU A 180 4.07 -10.06 -0.74
C LEU A 180 5.29 -9.48 -0.02
N ASN A 181 6.50 -9.95 -0.36
CA ASN A 181 7.75 -9.35 0.10
C ASN A 181 8.24 -8.34 -0.93
N CYS A 182 8.55 -7.13 -0.50
CA CYS A 182 9.03 -6.04 -1.34
C CYS A 182 10.35 -5.49 -0.81
N LYS A 183 11.32 -5.27 -1.69
CA LYS A 183 12.63 -4.72 -1.36
C LYS A 183 13.00 -3.58 -2.31
N VAL A 184 13.58 -2.51 -1.76
CA VAL A 184 14.13 -1.43 -2.58
C VAL A 184 15.46 -1.89 -3.17
N LYS A 185 15.58 -1.83 -4.50
CA LYS A 185 16.80 -2.24 -5.22
C LYS A 185 17.71 -1.07 -5.54
N GLU A 186 17.15 0.09 -5.86
CA GLU A 186 17.94 1.22 -6.35
C GLU A 186 17.20 2.54 -6.10
N VAL A 187 17.92 3.53 -5.59
CA VAL A 187 17.43 4.90 -5.42
C VAL A 187 18.36 5.84 -6.16
N LYS A 188 17.83 6.59 -7.13
CA LYS A 188 18.56 7.59 -7.92
C LYS A 188 17.77 8.89 -7.99
N GLY A 189 18.05 9.81 -7.08
CA GLY A 189 17.41 11.12 -7.01
C GLY A 189 15.89 11.01 -6.81
N ARG A 190 15.12 11.29 -7.86
CA ARG A 190 13.64 11.23 -7.83
C ARG A 190 13.07 9.89 -8.32
N LYS A 191 13.91 8.88 -8.55
CA LYS A 191 13.50 7.57 -9.04
C LYS A 191 13.88 6.52 -8.00
N CYS A 192 12.93 5.65 -7.68
CA CYS A 192 13.11 4.49 -6.82
C CYS A 192 12.69 3.23 -7.60
N VAL A 193 13.51 2.19 -7.56
CA VAL A 193 13.24 0.89 -8.19
C VAL A 193 13.02 -0.13 -7.07
N ILE A 194 11.86 -0.75 -7.09
CA ILE A 194 11.41 -1.71 -6.09
C ILE A 194 11.14 -3.04 -6.80
N THR A 195 11.52 -4.14 -6.16
CA THR A 195 11.15 -5.49 -6.60
C THR A 195 10.29 -6.15 -5.54
N GLY A 196 9.41 -7.04 -5.94
CA GLY A 196 8.68 -7.87 -4.99
C GLY A 196 8.34 -9.25 -5.52
N GLU A 197 8.08 -10.14 -4.58
CA GLU A 197 7.69 -11.54 -4.82
C GLU A 197 6.40 -11.82 -4.04
N LEU A 198 5.38 -12.28 -4.74
CA LEU A 198 4.12 -12.74 -4.17
C LEU A 198 4.16 -14.26 -4.04
N ILE A 199 4.07 -14.74 -2.81
CA ILE A 199 4.23 -16.16 -2.49
C ILE A 199 3.04 -16.68 -1.66
N SER A 200 2.84 -18.00 -1.68
CA SER A 200 1.95 -18.66 -0.73
C SER A 200 2.51 -18.55 0.68
N LEU A 201 1.65 -18.28 1.68
CA LEU A 201 2.06 -18.58 3.04
C LEU A 201 2.18 -20.10 3.19
N PRO A 202 3.28 -20.61 3.75
CA PRO A 202 3.33 -22.02 4.12
C PRO A 202 2.25 -22.28 5.17
N ASN A 203 1.52 -23.38 5.02
CA ASN A 203 0.75 -23.91 6.14
C ASN A 203 1.78 -24.29 7.19
N SER A 204 1.71 -23.67 8.38
CA SER A 204 2.58 -24.02 9.50
C SER A 204 2.35 -25.48 9.86
N TYR A 205 3.08 -26.38 9.22
CA TYR A 205 2.99 -27.81 9.41
C TYR A 205 4.30 -28.26 10.02
N ASN A 206 4.20 -28.68 11.28
CA ASN A 206 5.25 -29.28 12.11
C ASN A 206 6.34 -28.34 12.64
N GLY A 207 5.96 -27.37 13.49
CA GLY A 207 6.76 -26.95 14.64
C GLY A 207 8.18 -26.40 14.41
N ASN A 208 8.60 -26.18 13.17
CA ASN A 208 9.91 -25.60 12.84
C ASN A 208 9.77 -24.09 12.69
N SER A 209 10.22 -23.37 13.72
CA SER A 209 9.99 -21.94 13.99
C SER A 209 10.64 -20.93 13.03
N HIS A 210 11.04 -21.28 11.81
CA HIS A 210 11.75 -20.34 10.90
C HIS A 210 11.48 -20.59 9.39
N TRP A 211 10.23 -20.84 9.00
CA TRP A 211 9.84 -20.85 7.57
C TRP A 211 10.17 -19.54 6.85
N TYR A 212 10.01 -18.37 7.49
CA TYR A 212 10.25 -17.08 6.84
C TYR A 212 11.72 -16.93 6.42
N ASP A 213 12.64 -17.21 7.36
CA ASP A 213 14.09 -17.20 7.09
C ASP A 213 14.45 -18.20 5.98
N ASN A 214 13.84 -19.39 5.98
CA ASN A 214 14.13 -20.40 4.96
C ASN A 214 13.73 -19.96 3.54
N ILE A 215 12.63 -19.21 3.39
CA ILE A 215 12.16 -18.74 2.09
C ILE A 215 13.05 -17.62 1.56
N PHE A 216 13.38 -16.62 2.39
CA PHE A 216 14.02 -15.37 1.94
C PHE A 216 15.53 -15.30 2.17
N PHE A 217 16.07 -16.06 3.14
CA PHE A 217 17.48 -16.05 3.53
C PHE A 217 18.14 -17.44 3.53
N GLY A 218 17.37 -18.50 3.31
CA GLY A 218 17.87 -19.88 3.30
C GLY A 218 18.84 -20.13 2.14
N ASN A 219 20.07 -20.52 2.47
CA ASN A 219 21.09 -20.92 1.47
C ASN A 219 20.81 -22.28 0.80
N ASN A 220 19.78 -23.02 1.25
CA ASN A 220 19.56 -24.41 0.85
C ASN A 220 18.36 -24.54 -0.10
N ARG A 221 18.64 -24.83 -1.38
CA ARG A 221 17.62 -24.98 -2.46
C ARG A 221 16.52 -26.00 -2.15
N ASN A 222 16.77 -26.94 -1.24
CA ASN A 222 15.82 -27.99 -0.86
C ASN A 222 14.75 -27.53 0.15
N ASN A 223 14.96 -26.44 0.91
CA ASN A 223 13.99 -25.89 1.87
C ASN A 223 13.03 -24.85 1.23
N LYS A 224 13.31 -24.39 0.00
CA LYS A 224 12.41 -23.49 -0.76
C LYS A 224 11.16 -24.21 -1.30
N LYS A 225 11.02 -25.51 -1.01
CA LYS A 225 10.03 -26.40 -1.61
C LYS A 225 8.60 -26.21 -1.09
N ASP A 226 8.44 -25.56 0.06
CA ASP A 226 7.12 -25.43 0.72
C ASP A 226 6.38 -24.13 0.38
N SER A 227 7.02 -23.21 -0.35
CA SER A 227 6.41 -21.94 -0.76
C SER A 227 6.37 -21.81 -2.28
N THR A 228 5.15 -21.66 -2.82
CA THR A 228 4.92 -21.39 -4.22
C THR A 228 5.08 -19.90 -4.48
N VAL A 229 5.91 -19.52 -5.45
CA VAL A 229 5.97 -18.14 -5.97
C VAL A 229 4.92 -18.00 -7.06
N TYR A 230 3.93 -17.14 -6.83
CA TYR A 230 2.83 -16.90 -7.76
C TYR A 230 3.16 -15.82 -8.78
N ALA A 231 3.77 -14.72 -8.34
CA ALA A 231 4.14 -13.62 -9.22
C ALA A 231 5.38 -12.90 -8.70
N THR A 232 6.15 -12.32 -9.62
CA THR A 232 7.22 -11.37 -9.30
C THR A 232 6.93 -10.04 -9.97
N GLY A 233 7.47 -8.97 -9.41
CA GLY A 233 7.19 -7.63 -9.89
C GLY A 233 8.38 -6.69 -9.76
N LYS A 234 8.49 -5.77 -10.71
CA LYS A 234 9.40 -4.63 -10.68
C LYS A 234 8.60 -3.35 -10.87
N CYS A 235 8.62 -2.49 -9.86
CA CYS A 235 8.02 -1.16 -9.90
C CYS A 235 9.10 -0.09 -10.03
N ILE A 236 8.88 0.88 -10.91
CA ILE A 236 9.63 2.12 -10.98
C ILE A 236 8.73 3.22 -10.47
N LEU A 237 9.08 3.76 -9.31
CA LEU A 237 8.41 4.87 -8.66
C LEU A 237 9.17 6.18 -8.95
N VAL A 238 8.46 7.25 -9.27
CA VAL A 238 9.06 8.57 -9.55
C VAL A 238 8.35 9.68 -8.80
N GLU A 239 9.10 10.59 -8.18
CA GLU A 239 8.56 11.84 -7.65
C GLU A 239 8.38 12.87 -8.78
N PRO A 240 7.15 13.36 -9.08
CA PRO A 240 6.94 14.37 -10.12
C PRO A 240 7.69 15.68 -9.83
N LYS A 241 8.20 16.37 -10.87
CA LYS A 241 8.98 17.61 -10.68
C LYS A 241 8.18 18.76 -10.05
N TRP A 242 6.87 18.80 -10.28
CA TRP A 242 5.99 19.86 -9.76
C TRP A 242 5.69 19.71 -8.27
N PHE A 243 6.01 18.55 -7.66
CA PHE A 243 5.74 18.30 -6.25
C PHE A 243 6.48 19.27 -5.31
N LYS A 244 7.62 19.80 -5.74
CA LYS A 244 8.37 20.84 -5.01
C LYS A 244 7.56 22.13 -4.76
N TYR A 245 6.56 22.41 -5.59
CA TYR A 245 5.71 23.60 -5.46
C TYR A 245 4.50 23.37 -4.53
N LEU A 246 4.24 22.11 -4.13
CA LEU A 246 3.12 21.74 -3.26
C LEU A 246 3.58 21.19 -1.90
N LYS A 247 4.86 21.35 -1.55
CA LYS A 247 5.39 20.95 -0.24
C LYS A 247 4.68 21.63 0.94
N TRP A 248 4.04 22.78 0.70
CA TRP A 248 3.28 23.55 1.69
C TRP A 248 1.87 23.00 1.93
N ILE A 249 1.37 22.09 1.07
CA ILE A 249 0.07 21.46 1.25
C ILE A 249 0.30 20.09 1.89
N ASP A 250 -0.23 19.90 3.09
CA ASP A 250 -0.33 18.58 3.71
C ASP A 250 -1.48 17.79 3.07
N ILE A 251 -1.21 17.29 1.87
CA ILE A 251 -2.14 16.47 1.07
C ILE A 251 -2.33 15.10 1.74
N PHE A 252 -1.36 14.64 2.54
CA PHE A 252 -1.45 13.38 3.28
C PHE A 252 -0.69 13.61 4.60
N GLY A 253 -1.41 14.15 5.58
CA GLY A 253 -0.93 14.31 6.96
C GLY A 253 -0.92 13.00 7.72
#